data_AF-A0A7M7PI09-F1
#
_entry.id   AF-A0A7M7PI09-F1
#
_cell.length_a   1.000
_cell.length_b   1.000
_cell.length_c   1.000
_cell.angle_alpha   90.00
_cell.angle_beta   90.00
_cell.angle_gamma   90.00
#
_symmetry.space_group_name_H-M   'P 1'
#
loop_
_entity.id
_entity.type
_entity.pdbx_description
1 polymer ?
#
loop_
_entity_poly.entity_id
_entity_poly.type
_entity_poly.pdbx_seq_one_letter_code
_entity_poly.pdbx_strand_id
1 'polypeptide(L)'
;MKSFVFDLEMSVGPESDTFTAINGPVFTIAHWLKNAPDLVQKAWELIHELSKADVIIELSVDGFVWGYPDKYLELAQRILGKEVIPFTNFGILMGYNNSDDGFWSGVYR
;
A
#
# COMPACT_ATOMS: atom_id res chain seq x y z
N MET A 1 -14.55 15.85 7.17
CA MET A 1 -14.93 14.58 6.49
C MET A 1 -14.95 14.78 4.99
N LYS A 2 -13.96 14.21 4.29
CA LYS A 2 -13.89 14.22 2.82
C LYS A 2 -14.45 12.90 2.29
N SER A 3 -15.24 12.95 1.22
CA SER A 3 -15.79 11.77 0.56
C SER A 3 -15.54 11.87 -0.94
N PHE A 4 -15.22 10.73 -1.54
CA PHE A 4 -14.96 10.61 -2.97
C PHE A 4 -15.97 9.62 -3.55
N VAL A 5 -16.69 10.05 -4.58
CA VAL A 5 -17.69 9.26 -5.30
C VAL A 5 -17.26 9.19 -6.76
N PHE A 6 -17.12 7.98 -7.30
CA PHE A 6 -16.75 7.76 -8.68
C PHE A 6 -17.89 8.19 -9.63
N ASP A 7 -17.54 8.88 -10.70
CA ASP A 7 -18.44 9.31 -11.76
C ASP A 7 -17.91 8.80 -13.11
N LEU A 8 -18.56 7.77 -13.65
CA LEU A 8 -18.16 7.13 -14.90
C LEU A 8 -18.34 8.07 -16.11
N GLU A 9 -19.36 8.93 -16.11
CA GLU A 9 -19.64 9.83 -17.23
C GLU A 9 -18.59 10.95 -17.34
N MET A 10 -17.95 11.27 -16.20
CA MET A 10 -16.86 12.26 -16.10
C MET A 10 -15.47 11.61 -16.08
N SER A 11 -15.37 10.31 -16.36
CA SER A 11 -14.12 9.54 -16.36
C SER A 11 -13.82 8.95 -17.74
N VAL A 12 -12.53 8.68 -18.01
CA VAL A 12 -12.10 8.06 -19.28
C VAL A 12 -12.50 6.58 -19.39
N GLY A 13 -12.70 5.91 -18.26
CA GLY A 13 -13.02 4.49 -18.15
C GLY A 13 -13.44 4.10 -16.73
N PRO A 14 -13.87 2.86 -16.51
CA PRO A 14 -14.30 2.35 -15.20
C PRO A 14 -13.12 2.16 -14.23
N GLU A 15 -13.38 2.16 -12.92
CA GLU A 15 -12.34 1.88 -11.91
C GLU A 15 -11.77 0.45 -12.00
N SER A 16 -12.44 -0.44 -12.75
CA SER A 16 -11.95 -1.79 -13.04
C SER A 16 -10.84 -1.84 -14.10
N ASP A 17 -10.60 -0.75 -14.84
CA ASP A 17 -9.52 -0.69 -15.83
C ASP A 17 -8.18 -1.01 -15.17
N THR A 18 -7.35 -1.78 -15.88
CA THR A 18 -6.05 -2.22 -15.37
C THR A 18 -4.90 -1.46 -15.99
N PHE A 19 -3.82 -1.33 -15.23
CA PHE A 19 -2.57 -0.77 -15.70
C PHE A 19 -1.38 -1.38 -14.96
N THR A 20 -0.19 -1.26 -15.56
CA THR A 20 1.06 -1.72 -14.97
C THR A 20 1.64 -0.66 -14.04
N ALA A 21 1.98 -1.04 -12.82
CA ALA A 21 2.50 -0.18 -11.78
C ALA A 21 3.72 -0.79 -11.09
N ILE A 22 4.46 0.04 -10.35
CA ILE A 22 5.45 -0.44 -9.40
C ILE A 22 4.70 -1.04 -8.20
N ASN A 23 5.16 -2.19 -7.72
CA ASN A 23 4.71 -2.77 -6.47
C ASN A 23 5.16 -1.88 -5.30
N GLY A 24 4.25 -1.02 -4.83
CA GLY A 24 4.49 -0.05 -3.77
C GLY A 24 5.10 -0.67 -2.51
N PRO A 25 4.47 -1.70 -1.91
CA PRO A 25 5.00 -2.39 -0.74
C PRO A 25 6.43 -2.92 -0.92
N VAL A 26 6.71 -3.64 -2.02
CA VAL A 26 8.06 -4.17 -2.29
C VAL A 26 9.07 -3.04 -2.40
N PHE A 27 8.74 -1.96 -3.12
CA PHE A 27 9.63 -0.83 -3.30
C PHE A 27 9.89 -0.06 -2.00
N THR A 28 8.86 0.17 -1.18
CA THR A 28 8.98 0.83 0.12
C THR A 28 9.86 0.03 1.07
N ILE A 29 9.66 -1.29 1.15
CA ILE A 29 10.51 -2.16 1.98
C ILE A 29 11.96 -2.14 1.47
N ALA A 30 12.18 -2.26 0.15
CA ALA A 30 13.53 -2.19 -0.42
C ALA A 30 14.23 -0.86 -0.12
N HIS A 31 13.51 0.26 -0.10
CA HIS A 31 14.06 1.55 0.32
C HIS A 31 14.44 1.57 1.80
N TRP A 32 13.56 1.06 2.67
CA TRP A 32 13.77 1.03 4.12
C TRP A 32 14.95 0.13 4.52
N LEU A 33 15.09 -1.02 3.87
CA LEU A 33 16.13 -2.02 4.17
C LEU A 33 17.57 -1.52 3.97
N LYS A 34 17.79 -0.48 3.15
CA LYS A 34 19.12 0.09 2.91
C LYS A 34 19.85 0.50 4.18
N ASN A 35 19.11 0.86 5.22
CA ASN A 35 19.64 1.32 6.50
C ASN A 35 19.26 0.39 7.66
N ALA A 36 18.71 -0.79 7.39
CA ALA A 36 18.27 -1.72 8.42
C ALA A 36 19.44 -2.59 8.92
N PRO A 37 19.42 -3.06 10.18
CA PRO A 37 20.39 -4.03 10.67
C PRO A 37 20.37 -5.34 9.85
N ASP A 38 21.51 -6.03 9.73
CA ASP A 38 21.67 -7.25 8.93
C ASP A 38 20.63 -8.33 9.24
N LEU A 39 20.25 -8.49 10.52
CA LEU A 39 19.24 -9.48 10.91
C LEU A 39 17.86 -9.17 10.30
N VAL A 40 17.51 -7.88 10.21
CA VAL A 40 16.26 -7.42 9.59
C VAL A 40 16.33 -7.60 8.08
N GLN A 41 17.46 -7.25 7.46
CA GLN A 41 17.67 -7.49 6.03
C GLN A 41 17.48 -8.96 5.66
N LYS A 42 18.14 -9.88 6.38
CA LYS A 42 18.00 -11.33 6.15
C LYS A 42 16.57 -11.85 6.32
N ALA A 43 15.82 -11.34 7.30
CA ALA A 43 14.43 -11.71 7.48
C ALA A 43 13.57 -11.33 6.27
N TRP A 44 13.79 -10.12 5.73
CA TRP A 44 13.07 -9.64 4.55
C TRP A 44 13.54 -10.26 3.24
N GLU A 45 14.82 -10.61 3.11
CA GLU A 45 15.33 -11.42 1.99
C GLU A 45 14.58 -12.76 1.91
N LEU A 46 14.44 -13.46 3.03
CA LEU A 46 13.67 -14.71 3.08
C LEU A 46 12.19 -14.50 2.70
N ILE A 47 11.55 -13.44 3.20
CA ILE A 47 10.16 -13.11 2.84
C ILE A 47 10.04 -12.82 1.34
N HIS A 48 11.00 -12.09 0.76
CA HIS A 48 11.02 -11.78 -0.66
C HIS A 48 11.13 -13.06 -1.51
N GLU A 49 12.09 -13.92 -1.19
CA GLU A 49 12.27 -15.22 -1.87
C GLU A 49 11.02 -16.11 -1.80
N LEU A 50 10.37 -16.18 -0.63
CA LEU A 50 9.18 -17.01 -0.43
C LEU A 50 7.92 -16.43 -1.08
N SER A 51 7.77 -15.11 -1.07
CA SER A 51 6.59 -14.43 -1.63
C SER A 51 6.56 -14.48 -3.16
N LYS A 52 7.73 -14.57 -3.81
CA LYS A 52 7.89 -14.39 -5.26
C LYS A 52 7.23 -13.10 -5.76
N ALA A 53 7.30 -12.04 -4.95
CA ALA A 53 6.67 -10.77 -5.26
C ALA A 53 7.39 -10.07 -6.41
N ASP A 54 6.64 -9.71 -7.46
CA ASP A 54 7.16 -8.93 -8.58
C ASP A 54 7.31 -7.45 -8.21
N VAL A 55 8.36 -6.81 -8.74
CA VAL A 55 8.59 -5.35 -8.60
C VAL A 55 7.60 -4.55 -9.44
N ILE A 56 7.10 -5.15 -10.52
CA ILE A 56 6.14 -4.59 -11.45
C ILE A 56 4.90 -5.48 -11.43
N ILE A 57 3.74 -4.89 -11.18
CA ILE A 57 2.46 -5.61 -11.04
C ILE A 57 1.38 -4.94 -11.87
N GLU A 58 0.36 -5.71 -12.24
CA GLU A 58 -0.87 -5.18 -12.86
C GLU A 58 -1.92 -4.99 -11.76
N LEU A 59 -2.55 -3.83 -11.73
CA LEU A 59 -3.59 -3.45 -10.77
C LEU A 59 -4.77 -2.81 -11.49
N SER A 60 -5.97 -2.92 -10.93
CA SER A 60 -7.08 -2.04 -11.30
C SER A 60 -6.87 -0.64 -10.74
N VAL A 61 -7.51 0.36 -11.34
CA VAL A 61 -7.56 1.74 -10.82
C VAL A 61 -8.10 1.76 -9.38
N ASP A 62 -9.21 1.06 -9.12
CA ASP A 62 -9.79 0.91 -7.77
C ASP A 62 -8.76 0.35 -6.77
N GLY A 63 -8.10 -0.76 -7.13
CA GLY A 63 -7.14 -1.41 -6.26
C GLY A 63 -5.94 -0.52 -5.96
N PHE A 64 -5.42 0.19 -6.96
CA PHE A 64 -4.31 1.13 -6.76
C PHE A 64 -4.69 2.30 -5.86
N VAL A 65 -5.89 2.88 -6.05
CA VAL A 65 -6.33 4.07 -5.31
C VAL A 65 -6.76 3.71 -3.89
N TRP A 66 -7.71 2.79 -3.75
CA TRP A 66 -8.40 2.53 -2.49
C TRP A 66 -7.83 1.37 -1.70
N GLY A 67 -7.19 0.43 -2.39
CA GLY A 67 -6.43 -0.64 -1.77
C GLY A 67 -6.64 -1.99 -2.44
N TYR A 68 -5.57 -2.76 -2.53
CA TYR A 68 -5.61 -4.16 -2.92
C TYR A 68 -4.96 -5.04 -1.83
N PRO A 69 -5.35 -6.31 -1.68
CA PRO A 69 -4.66 -7.25 -0.80
C PRO A 69 -3.28 -7.59 -1.39
N ASP A 70 -2.22 -7.37 -0.60
CA ASP A 70 -0.85 -7.55 -1.04
C ASP A 70 -0.24 -8.83 -0.44
N LYS A 71 0.07 -9.81 -1.30
CA LYS A 71 0.60 -11.12 -0.89
C LYS A 71 1.97 -11.04 -0.20
N TYR A 72 2.76 -10.01 -0.51
CA TYR A 72 4.06 -9.79 0.11
C TYR A 72 3.88 -9.34 1.58
N LEU A 73 2.96 -8.40 1.81
CA LEU A 73 2.58 -7.97 3.16
C LEU A 73 1.86 -9.07 3.95
N GLU A 74 0.98 -9.85 3.31
CA GLU A 74 0.33 -11.00 3.96
C GLU A 74 1.36 -12.03 4.46
N LEU A 75 2.34 -12.37 3.63
CA LEU A 75 3.39 -13.30 4.03
C LEU A 75 4.27 -12.70 5.13
N ALA A 76 4.65 -11.43 5.00
CA ALA A 76 5.44 -10.72 6.01
C ALA A 76 4.71 -10.71 7.37
N GLN A 77 3.40 -10.42 7.39
CA GLN A 77 2.59 -10.45 8.61
C GLN A 77 2.54 -11.85 9.23
N ARG A 78 2.45 -12.91 8.41
CA ARG A 78 2.45 -14.30 8.91
C ARG A 78 3.77 -14.70 9.57
N ILE A 79 4.89 -14.14 9.11
CA ILE A 79 6.24 -14.46 9.61
C ILE A 79 6.63 -13.56 10.79
N LEU A 80 6.37 -12.25 10.68
CA LEU A 80 6.81 -11.22 11.62
C LEU A 80 5.75 -10.84 12.66
N GLY A 81 4.49 -11.19 12.42
CA GLY A 81 3.36 -10.87 13.27
C GLY A 81 2.69 -9.53 12.93
N LYS A 82 1.46 -9.36 13.41
CA LYS A 82 0.61 -8.18 13.19
C LYS A 82 1.15 -6.91 13.87
N GLU A 83 1.89 -7.05 14.97
CA GLU A 83 2.53 -5.92 15.64
C GLU A 83 3.62 -5.26 14.76
N VAL A 84 4.25 -6.03 13.88
CA VAL A 84 5.29 -5.55 12.95
C VAL A 84 4.66 -5.12 11.62
N ILE A 85 3.74 -5.94 11.09
CA ILE A 85 3.04 -5.68 9.83
C ILE A 85 1.54 -5.52 10.14
N PRO A 86 1.06 -4.33 10.49
CA PRO A 86 -0.32 -4.13 10.95
C PRO A 86 -1.36 -4.24 9.84
N PHE A 87 -0.96 -4.03 8.58
CA PHE A 87 -1.85 -4.01 7.42
C PHE A 87 -1.29 -4.88 6.29
N THR A 88 -2.19 -5.57 5.61
CA THR A 88 -1.89 -6.43 4.44
C THR A 88 -2.47 -5.88 3.14
N ASN A 89 -3.09 -4.71 3.20
CA ASN A 89 -3.63 -4.01 2.05
C ASN A 89 -2.78 -2.78 1.77
N PHE A 90 -2.68 -2.42 0.49
CA PHE A 90 -1.99 -1.21 0.07
C PHE A 90 -2.80 -0.51 -1.01
N GLY A 91 -2.97 0.80 -0.86
CA GLY A 91 -3.54 1.71 -1.85
C GLY A 91 -3.09 3.13 -1.52
N ILE A 92 -2.91 3.98 -2.54
CA ILE A 92 -2.33 5.31 -2.35
C ILE A 92 -3.21 6.24 -1.50
N LEU A 93 -4.53 6.02 -1.52
CA LEU A 93 -5.54 6.72 -0.73
C LEU A 93 -6.31 5.75 0.18
N MET A 94 -5.70 4.61 0.53
CA MET A 94 -6.30 3.66 1.48
C MET A 94 -6.64 4.38 2.79
N GLY A 95 -7.90 4.30 3.22
CA GLY A 95 -8.40 4.95 4.44
C GLY A 95 -8.68 6.46 4.33
N TYR A 96 -8.56 7.07 3.14
CA TYR A 96 -8.90 8.49 2.94
C TYR A 96 -10.40 8.73 2.74
N ASN A 97 -11.14 7.77 2.20
CA ASN A 97 -12.55 7.97 1.96
C ASN A 97 -13.33 7.98 3.29
N ASN A 98 -14.12 9.01 3.51
CA ASN A 98 -14.88 9.27 4.74
C ASN A 98 -14.01 9.52 5.99
N SER A 99 -12.74 9.87 5.82
CA SER A 99 -11.89 10.32 6.94
C SER A 99 -11.78 11.85 7.00
N ASP A 100 -11.19 12.35 8.08
CA ASP A 100 -10.85 13.77 8.24
C ASP A 100 -9.35 13.95 8.12
N ASP A 101 -8.89 15.13 7.70
CA ASP A 101 -7.45 15.40 7.49
C ASP A 101 -6.70 15.74 8.78
N GLY A 102 -7.32 15.51 9.94
CA GLY A 102 -6.79 15.79 11.26
C GLY A 102 -7.44 17.01 11.91
N PHE A 103 -6.96 17.35 13.10
CA PHE A 103 -7.48 18.49 13.87
C PHE A 103 -6.66 19.76 13.57
N TRP A 104 -7.34 20.81 13.11
CA TRP A 104 -6.73 22.13 12.87
C TRP A 104 -7.07 23.10 14.01
N SER A 105 -6.12 23.39 14.91
CA SER A 105 -6.23 24.55 15.82
C SER A 105 -5.50 25.76 15.23
N GLY A 106 -6.24 26.61 14.52
CA GLY A 106 -5.76 27.93 14.15
C GLY A 106 -5.69 28.82 15.39
N VAL A 107 -4.51 28.95 16.01
CA VAL A 107 -4.25 30.02 16.97
C VAL A 107 -4.00 31.28 16.16
N TYR A 108 -5.04 32.12 16.01
CA TYR A 108 -4.85 33.51 15.63
C TYR A 108 -4.01 34.18 16.74
N ARG A 109 -2.79 34.58 16.39
CA ARG A 109 -1.99 35.56 17.16
C ARG A 109 -2.13 36.91 16.50
#